data_AF-A0A2V9XS02-F1
#
_entry.id   AF-A0A2V9XS02-F1
#
_cell.length_a   1.000
_cell.length_b   1.000
_cell.length_c   1.000
_cell.angle_alpha   90.00
_cell.angle_beta   90.00
_cell.angle_gamma   90.00
#
_symmetry.space_group_name_H-M   'P 1'
#
loop_
_entity.id
_entity.type
_entity.pdbx_description
1 polymer ?
#
loop_
_entity_poly.entity_id
_entity_poly.type
_entity_poly.pdbx_seq_one_letter_code
_entity_poly.pdbx_strand_id
1 'polypeptide(L)'
;MRPPTRISLLLVATICWWLFCFPVGAQKNAPAFRTSITGSVRDAVTHRALERVVVMVESADSGYSGQAQTDTSGKFGIQGIPSSVYVVRVRLPGYEEMSQPVDLTVASSNYLNFELRPKPGNAPSVVPPEGPNARLNARIAAVPDKARKEFTKARELWEEAKDPQSIVDHLKKAIKLYPRFPDAYVLLATVYIQQSKPADAKSALDQAIEIDPRLPEARFTLGNLQNSEKNYADAEKSLTEGLKLDGESPQGHYELAKTYWAMGRWQDAEPHAMKAAALQPGMAPVHVILGNIALRKRDPQTALKEFQQYLRLDPKGPMAGGAQSMVDKIQQALNSPQ
;
A
#
# COMPACT_ATOMS: atom_id res chain seq x y z
N MET A 1 41.26 81.48 -1.48
CA MET A 1 42.63 81.54 -0.93
C MET A 1 43.04 80.13 -0.49
N ARG A 2 44.15 79.61 -1.02
CA ARG A 2 44.90 78.47 -0.44
C ARG A 2 45.87 79.02 0.64
N PRO A 3 46.67 78.18 1.31
CA PRO A 3 46.47 77.20 2.40
C PRO A 3 47.24 77.74 3.65
N PRO A 4 48.01 77.04 4.54
CA PRO A 4 48.20 75.62 4.92
C PRO A 4 47.93 75.42 6.45
N THR A 5 48.08 74.28 7.16
CA THR A 5 49.27 73.47 7.51
C THR A 5 48.74 72.38 8.49
N ARG A 6 48.66 71.09 8.13
CA ARG A 6 49.61 69.97 8.37
C ARG A 6 50.03 69.67 9.83
N ILE A 7 49.97 68.36 10.16
CA ILE A 7 50.72 67.53 11.16
C ILE A 7 49.88 67.09 12.38
N SER A 8 49.25 65.90 12.34
CA SER A 8 49.71 64.59 12.92
C SER A 8 49.04 64.35 14.29
N LEU A 9 48.60 63.16 14.73
CA LEU A 9 49.14 61.81 14.55
C LEU A 9 48.08 60.78 15.05
N LEU A 10 47.98 59.63 14.36
CA LEU A 10 47.56 58.29 14.84
C LEU A 10 46.16 58.07 15.45
N LEU A 11 45.25 57.50 14.65
CA LEU A 11 44.85 56.09 14.81
C LEU A 11 44.23 55.59 13.49
N VAL A 12 44.90 54.63 12.86
CA VAL A 12 44.46 54.00 11.61
C VAL A 12 43.44 52.92 11.97
N ALA A 13 42.18 53.13 11.59
CA ALA A 13 41.19 52.07 11.43
C ALA A 13 40.68 52.15 9.98
N THR A 14 41.40 51.49 9.07
CA THR A 14 40.96 51.28 7.69
C THR A 14 40.81 49.80 7.43
N ILE A 15 39.54 49.40 7.32
CA ILE A 15 38.96 48.59 6.25
C ILE A 15 40.00 48.03 5.27
N CYS A 16 40.04 46.71 5.16
CA CYS A 16 40.51 46.06 3.94
C CYS A 16 39.64 44.82 3.70
N TRP A 17 38.75 44.92 2.71
CA TRP A 17 38.53 43.82 1.77
C TRP A 17 39.89 43.25 1.40
N TRP A 18 40.10 41.93 1.47
CA TRP A 18 40.97 41.18 0.57
C TRP A 18 40.76 39.69 0.78
N LEU A 19 40.67 39.00 -0.37
CA LEU A 19 40.93 37.58 -0.60
C LEU A 19 41.59 36.83 0.57
N PHE A 20 40.92 35.81 1.09
CA PHE A 20 41.59 34.73 1.77
C PHE A 20 41.50 33.45 0.94
N CYS A 21 42.66 33.10 0.39
CA CYS A 21 43.04 31.78 -0.03
C CYS A 21 42.52 30.73 0.97
N PHE A 22 41.82 29.71 0.47
CA PHE A 22 41.75 28.45 1.19
C PHE A 22 43.17 27.92 1.33
N PRO A 23 43.67 27.65 2.56
CA PRO A 23 44.85 26.83 2.68
C PRO A 23 44.47 25.43 2.19
N VAL A 24 45.18 24.95 1.17
CA VAL A 24 45.29 23.51 0.88
C VAL A 24 45.99 22.90 2.09
N GLY A 25 45.18 22.59 3.11
CA GLY A 25 45.58 21.83 4.27
C GLY A 25 45.62 20.36 3.86
N ALA A 26 46.83 19.81 3.87
CA ALA A 26 47.17 18.43 3.58
C ALA A 26 46.09 17.44 4.05
N GLN A 27 45.41 16.84 3.07
CA GLN A 27 44.59 15.66 3.28
C GLN A 27 45.56 14.54 3.66
N LYS A 28 45.69 14.29 4.98
CA LYS A 28 46.31 13.05 5.46
C LYS A 28 45.52 11.93 4.82
N ASN A 29 46.13 11.25 3.85
CA ASN A 29 45.60 10.06 3.21
C ASN A 29 45.32 9.02 4.31
N ALA A 30 44.08 9.02 4.81
CA ALA A 30 43.55 7.87 5.51
C ALA A 30 43.64 6.68 4.54
N PRO A 31 44.08 5.50 4.99
CA PRO A 31 44.10 4.33 4.13
C PRO A 31 42.70 4.14 3.53
N ALA A 32 42.63 4.07 2.20
CA ALA A 32 41.38 3.74 1.51
C ALA A 32 41.05 2.29 1.85
N PHE A 33 40.27 2.09 2.90
CA PHE A 33 39.86 0.76 3.29
C PHE A 33 38.99 0.18 2.18
N ARG A 34 39.34 -1.02 1.71
CA ARG A 34 38.61 -1.70 0.64
C ARG A 34 37.49 -2.60 1.14
N THR A 35 37.15 -2.51 2.43
CA THR A 35 36.15 -3.39 3.01
C THR A 35 34.77 -2.75 3.11
N SER A 36 33.74 -3.59 3.13
CA SER A 36 32.36 -3.15 3.19
C SER A 36 31.46 -4.12 3.94
N ILE A 37 30.45 -3.58 4.61
CA ILE A 37 29.31 -4.34 5.11
C ILE A 37 28.09 -3.88 4.34
N THR A 38 27.38 -4.82 3.75
CA THR A 38 26.13 -4.59 3.03
C THR A 38 25.06 -5.50 3.59
N GLY A 39 23.80 -5.24 3.27
CA GLY A 39 22.75 -6.15 3.68
C GLY A 39 21.36 -5.66 3.36
N SER A 40 20.37 -6.42 3.84
CA SER A 40 18.97 -6.05 3.77
C SER A 40 18.26 -6.23 5.11
N VAL A 41 17.27 -5.38 5.35
CA VAL A 41 16.40 -5.42 6.53
C VAL A 41 14.96 -5.59 6.08
N ARG A 42 14.31 -6.63 6.59
CA ARG A 42 12.92 -6.98 6.29
C ARG A 42 12.13 -7.19 7.57
N ASP A 43 10.82 -7.05 7.46
CA ASP A 43 9.88 -7.44 8.50
C ASP A 43 9.74 -8.97 8.53
N ALA A 44 9.90 -9.59 9.70
CA ALA A 44 9.88 -11.04 9.85
C ALA A 44 8.51 -11.69 9.61
N VAL A 45 7.42 -10.91 9.65
CA VAL A 45 6.04 -11.41 9.51
C VAL A 45 5.51 -11.17 8.10
N THR A 46 5.70 -9.95 7.59
CA THR A 46 5.16 -9.52 6.28
C THR A 46 6.17 -9.70 5.14
N HIS A 47 7.44 -10.01 5.46
CA HIS A 47 8.57 -10.10 4.52
C HIS A 47 8.84 -8.82 3.71
N ARG A 48 8.18 -7.72 4.07
CA ARG A 48 8.33 -6.41 3.44
C ARG A 48 9.71 -5.84 3.75
N ALA A 49 10.31 -5.18 2.76
CA ALA A 49 11.50 -4.37 2.95
C ALA A 49 11.23 -3.21 3.92
N LEU A 50 12.10 -3.01 4.90
CA LEU A 50 11.98 -1.91 5.85
C LEU A 50 12.92 -0.78 5.43
N GLU A 51 12.33 0.37 5.10
CA GLU A 51 13.05 1.60 4.69
C GLU A 51 13.44 2.46 5.91
N ARG A 52 14.49 3.27 5.77
CA ARG A 52 14.95 4.24 6.78
C ARG A 52 15.33 3.62 8.12
N VAL A 53 15.63 2.33 8.14
CA VAL A 53 16.11 1.62 9.33
C VAL A 53 17.55 1.98 9.58
N VAL A 54 17.87 2.39 10.81
CA VAL A 54 19.23 2.72 11.20
C VAL A 54 20.00 1.44 11.51
N VAL A 55 21.09 1.25 10.78
CA VAL A 55 22.05 0.18 10.97
C VAL A 55 23.34 0.78 11.51
N MET A 56 23.71 0.42 12.73
CA MET A 56 24.93 0.86 13.39
C MET A 56 25.97 -0.27 13.32
N VAL A 57 27.22 0.12 13.08
CA VAL A 57 28.34 -0.79 12.99
C VAL A 57 29.42 -0.29 13.92
N GLU A 58 29.77 -1.10 14.91
CA GLU A 58 30.75 -0.74 15.94
C GLU A 58 31.79 -1.84 16.08
N SER A 59 33.05 -1.46 16.23
CA SER A 59 34.16 -2.37 16.54
C SER A 59 34.87 -1.88 17.79
N ALA A 60 34.90 -2.73 18.81
CA ALA A 60 35.58 -2.45 20.06
C ALA A 60 37.11 -2.42 19.87
N ASP A 61 37.65 -3.29 19.01
CA ASP A 61 39.10 -3.43 18.80
C ASP A 61 39.70 -2.26 18.01
N SER A 62 38.98 -1.76 17.00
CA SER A 62 39.44 -0.62 16.18
C SER A 62 38.94 0.73 16.68
N GLY A 63 37.96 0.76 17.59
CA GLY A 63 37.27 1.98 18.01
C GLY A 63 36.39 2.61 16.90
N TYR A 64 36.22 1.93 15.77
CA TYR A 64 35.39 2.42 14.67
C TYR A 64 33.90 2.36 15.02
N SER A 65 33.18 3.43 14.72
CA SER A 65 31.72 3.48 14.74
C SER A 65 31.23 4.15 13.46
N GLY A 66 30.23 3.54 12.82
CA GLY A 66 29.60 4.04 11.61
C GLY A 66 28.12 3.69 11.57
N GLN A 67 27.37 4.39 10.75
CA GLN A 67 25.94 4.14 10.57
C GLN A 67 25.53 4.23 9.10
N ALA A 68 24.53 3.44 8.71
CA ALA A 68 23.82 3.55 7.46
C ALA A 68 22.31 3.52 7.69
N GLN A 69 21.56 3.94 6.68
CA GLN A 69 20.12 3.77 6.63
C GLN A 69 19.73 2.87 5.46
N THR A 70 18.66 2.11 5.62
CA THR A 70 18.12 1.32 4.51
C THR A 70 17.40 2.20 3.48
N ASP A 71 17.56 1.86 2.21
CA ASP A 71 16.84 2.46 1.08
C ASP A 71 15.40 1.92 0.96
N THR A 72 14.67 2.37 -0.06
CA THR A 72 13.26 1.97 -0.35
C THR A 72 13.10 0.47 -0.62
N SER A 73 14.20 -0.22 -0.96
CA SER A 73 14.25 -1.67 -1.15
C SER A 73 14.70 -2.43 0.10
N GLY A 74 14.92 -1.72 1.21
CA GLY A 74 15.36 -2.25 2.49
C GLY A 74 16.85 -2.57 2.54
N LYS A 75 17.65 -2.10 1.58
CA LYS A 75 19.08 -2.39 1.50
C LYS A 75 19.92 -1.32 2.14
N PHE A 76 21.04 -1.70 2.75
CA PHE A 76 22.03 -0.79 3.32
C PHE A 76 23.45 -1.18 2.90
N GLY A 77 24.37 -0.22 3.00
CA GLY A 77 25.79 -0.45 2.75
C GLY A 77 26.65 0.58 3.46
N ILE A 78 27.76 0.12 4.05
CA ILE A 78 28.83 0.94 4.60
C ILE A 78 30.13 0.47 3.95
N GLN A 79 30.85 1.40 3.34
CA GLN A 79 32.11 1.15 2.65
C GLN A 79 33.24 1.88 3.37
N GLY A 80 34.47 1.44 3.15
CA GLY A 80 35.62 2.16 3.69
C GLY A 80 35.84 1.93 5.18
N ILE A 81 35.51 0.75 5.69
CA ILE A 81 35.64 0.41 7.13
C ILE A 81 36.96 -0.30 7.42
N PRO A 82 37.59 -0.13 8.59
CA PRO A 82 38.79 -0.88 8.95
C PRO A 82 38.58 -2.42 8.92
N SER A 83 39.64 -3.18 8.68
CA SER A 83 39.59 -4.64 8.86
C SER A 83 39.61 -4.95 10.37
N SER A 84 38.48 -5.41 10.90
CA SER A 84 38.29 -5.70 12.32
C SER A 84 37.05 -6.57 12.51
N VAL A 85 36.76 -6.96 13.75
CA VAL A 85 35.50 -7.60 14.13
C VAL A 85 34.50 -6.52 14.54
N TYR A 86 33.30 -6.61 13.99
CA TYR A 86 32.21 -5.66 14.17
C TYR A 86 31.01 -6.32 14.79
N VAL A 87 30.24 -5.56 15.56
CA VAL A 87 28.86 -5.86 15.88
C VAL A 87 27.98 -4.92 15.08
N VAL A 88 27.15 -5.49 14.21
CA VAL A 88 26.18 -4.75 13.41
C VAL A 88 24.84 -4.80 14.14
N ARG A 89 24.36 -3.65 14.61
CA ARG A 89 23.08 -3.49 15.31
C ARG A 89 22.07 -2.82 14.42
N VAL A 90 20.87 -3.36 14.36
CA VAL A 90 19.75 -2.80 13.61
C VAL A 90 18.67 -2.39 14.60
N ARG A 91 18.31 -1.11 14.56
CA ARG A 91 17.30 -0.53 15.46
C ARG A 91 16.21 0.15 14.65
N LEU A 92 14.97 -0.29 14.90
CA LEU A 92 13.75 0.37 14.43
C LEU A 92 12.77 0.45 15.61
N PRO A 93 12.25 1.64 15.97
CA PRO A 93 11.20 1.75 16.98
C PRO A 93 10.01 0.83 16.67
N GLY A 94 9.52 0.09 17.67
CA GLY A 94 8.46 -0.92 17.50
C GLY A 94 8.97 -2.33 17.19
N TYR A 95 10.26 -2.50 16.90
CA TYR A 95 10.87 -3.81 16.64
C TYR A 95 11.86 -4.20 17.75
N GLU A 96 12.09 -5.52 17.87
CA GLU A 96 13.18 -6.08 18.66
C GLU A 96 14.51 -5.67 18.02
N GLU A 97 15.44 -5.19 18.85
CA GLU A 97 16.79 -4.87 18.38
C GLU A 97 17.48 -6.18 17.99
N MET A 98 18.05 -6.22 16.80
CA MET A 98 18.83 -7.35 16.33
C MET A 98 20.28 -6.95 16.15
N SER A 99 21.19 -7.84 16.51
CA SER A 99 22.62 -7.65 16.31
C SER A 99 23.26 -8.90 15.74
N GLN A 100 24.18 -8.73 14.79
CA GLN A 100 24.97 -9.82 14.22
C GLN A 100 26.46 -9.46 14.23
N PRO A 101 27.35 -10.38 14.65
CA PRO A 101 28.79 -10.17 14.53
C PRO A 101 29.24 -10.33 13.07
N VAL A 102 30.23 -9.53 12.66
CA VAL A 102 30.87 -9.61 11.36
C VAL A 102 32.38 -9.55 11.54
N ASP A 103 33.07 -10.57 11.03
CA ASP A 103 34.52 -10.58 11.01
C ASP A 103 35.04 -10.16 9.62
N LEU A 104 35.63 -8.97 9.53
CA LEU A 104 36.29 -8.47 8.31
C LEU A 104 37.81 -8.66 8.34
N THR A 105 38.35 -9.39 9.32
CA THR A 105 39.75 -9.83 9.32
C THR A 105 39.97 -10.97 8.33
N VAL A 106 38.92 -11.77 8.10
CA VAL A 106 38.94 -12.92 7.19
C VAL A 106 38.29 -12.63 5.83
N ALA A 107 37.54 -11.53 5.70
CA ALA A 107 36.81 -11.18 4.48
C ALA A 107 36.83 -9.68 4.19
N SER A 108 36.94 -9.31 2.91
CA SER A 108 36.88 -7.91 2.48
C SER A 108 35.44 -7.39 2.36
N SER A 109 34.43 -8.24 2.32
CA SER A 109 33.04 -7.80 2.29
C SER A 109 32.13 -8.83 2.94
N ASN A 110 31.04 -8.39 3.54
CA ASN A 110 30.02 -9.26 4.08
C ASN A 110 28.60 -8.74 3.76
N TYR A 111 27.67 -9.67 3.53
CA TYR A 111 26.26 -9.37 3.24
C TYR A 111 25.37 -9.95 4.33
N LEU A 112 24.62 -9.09 5.01
CA LEU A 112 23.78 -9.46 6.15
C LEU A 112 22.29 -9.44 5.82
N ASN A 113 21.56 -10.37 6.42
CA ASN A 113 20.10 -10.40 6.37
C ASN A 113 19.54 -10.24 7.78
N PHE A 114 18.75 -9.18 7.97
CA PHE A 114 18.04 -8.92 9.22
C PHE A 114 16.54 -9.04 8.98
N GLU A 115 15.90 -9.97 9.70
CA GLU A 115 14.44 -10.10 9.74
C GLU A 115 13.94 -9.59 11.09
N LEU A 116 13.63 -8.30 11.17
CA LEU A 116 13.22 -7.67 12.42
C LEU A 116 11.84 -8.16 12.84
N ARG A 117 11.74 -8.59 14.10
CA ARG A 117 10.47 -8.99 14.72
C ARG A 117 9.84 -7.79 15.44
N PRO A 118 8.55 -7.51 15.23
CA PRO A 118 7.86 -6.47 15.99
C PRO A 118 7.75 -6.89 17.47
N LYS A 119 8.00 -5.96 18.39
CA LYS A 119 7.89 -6.23 19.84
C LYS A 119 6.44 -6.53 20.23
N PRO A 120 6.17 -7.55 21.07
CA PRO A 120 4.82 -7.82 21.56
C PRO A 120 4.30 -6.62 22.36
N GLY A 121 3.12 -6.10 21.98
CA GLY A 121 2.54 -4.86 22.55
C GLY A 121 3.08 -3.55 21.98
N ASN A 122 4.10 -3.60 21.12
CA ASN A 122 4.69 -2.47 20.40
C ASN A 122 4.75 -2.73 18.88
N ALA A 123 3.86 -3.59 18.36
CA ALA A 123 3.55 -3.60 16.93
C ALA A 123 3.28 -2.15 16.50
N PRO A 124 4.00 -1.61 15.50
CA PRO A 124 4.12 -0.17 15.33
C PRO A 124 2.76 0.50 15.16
N SER A 125 2.36 1.20 16.22
CA SER A 125 1.39 2.29 16.19
C SER A 125 2.15 3.62 16.12
N VAL A 126 2.99 3.81 15.09
CA VAL A 126 3.45 5.16 14.64
C VAL A 126 3.63 5.15 13.12
N VAL A 127 2.63 4.62 12.43
CA VAL A 127 2.03 5.19 11.22
C VAL A 127 0.54 4.97 11.52
N PRO A 128 -0.39 5.93 11.29
CA PRO A 128 -1.79 5.56 11.21
C PRO A 128 -1.83 4.33 10.30
N PRO A 129 -2.56 3.25 10.60
CA PRO A 129 -2.64 2.14 9.68
C PRO A 129 -3.10 2.66 8.31
N GLU A 130 -2.14 2.87 7.40
CA GLU A 130 -2.39 3.37 6.06
C GLU A 130 -2.56 2.14 5.20
N GLY A 131 -3.82 1.71 5.21
CA GLY A 131 -4.29 0.53 4.54
C GLY A 131 -5.69 0.19 5.08
N PRO A 132 -6.66 -0.14 4.21
CA PRO A 132 -8.03 -0.44 4.61
C PRO A 132 -8.11 -1.49 5.73
N ASN A 133 -7.27 -2.53 5.64
CA ASN A 133 -7.26 -3.65 6.57
C ASN A 133 -6.84 -3.27 8.00
N ALA A 134 -5.94 -2.31 8.16
CA ALA A 134 -5.42 -1.98 9.48
C ALA A 134 -6.28 -0.91 10.19
N ARG A 135 -7.00 -0.05 9.43
CA ARG A 135 -8.09 0.77 9.96
C ARG A 135 -9.28 -0.11 10.39
N LEU A 136 -9.64 -1.09 9.56
CA LEU A 136 -10.65 -2.09 9.88
C LEU A 136 -10.34 -2.84 11.18
N ASN A 137 -9.09 -3.31 11.35
CA ASN A 137 -8.68 -4.01 12.57
C ASN A 137 -8.75 -3.13 13.83
N ALA A 138 -8.36 -1.86 13.75
CA ALA A 138 -8.46 -0.93 14.87
C ALA A 138 -9.93 -0.62 15.25
N ARG A 139 -10.80 -0.39 14.25
CA ARG A 139 -12.23 -0.17 14.48
C ARG A 139 -12.88 -1.39 15.14
N ILE A 140 -12.62 -2.58 14.62
CA ILE A 140 -13.18 -3.84 15.15
C ILE A 140 -12.64 -4.13 16.56
N ALA A 141 -11.38 -3.81 16.86
CA ALA A 141 -10.82 -4.00 18.21
C ALA A 141 -11.54 -3.17 19.28
N ALA A 142 -12.03 -1.98 18.92
CA ALA A 142 -12.81 -1.11 19.82
C ALA A 142 -14.26 -1.59 20.04
N VAL A 143 -14.74 -2.56 19.27
CA VAL A 143 -16.09 -3.11 19.38
C VAL A 143 -16.20 -4.02 20.61
N PRO A 144 -17.29 -3.92 21.40
CA PRO A 144 -17.53 -4.83 22.53
C PRO A 144 -17.45 -6.31 22.10
N ASP A 145 -16.80 -7.14 22.92
CA ASP A 145 -16.49 -8.54 22.60
C ASP A 145 -17.69 -9.35 22.09
N LYS A 146 -18.87 -9.17 22.70
CA LYS A 146 -20.09 -9.87 22.27
C LYS A 146 -20.52 -9.48 20.86
N ALA A 147 -20.52 -8.19 20.53
CA ALA A 147 -20.84 -7.71 19.18
C ALA A 147 -19.78 -8.13 18.16
N ARG A 148 -18.51 -8.07 18.54
CA ARG A 148 -17.38 -8.51 17.70
C ARG A 148 -17.48 -9.99 17.37
N LYS A 149 -17.81 -10.85 18.34
CA LYS A 149 -17.99 -12.30 18.12
C LYS A 149 -19.10 -12.61 17.12
N GLU A 150 -20.26 -11.95 17.26
CA GLU A 150 -21.37 -12.10 16.31
C GLU A 150 -20.98 -11.64 14.90
N PHE A 151 -20.26 -10.52 14.77
CA PHE A 151 -19.76 -10.03 13.49
C PHE A 151 -18.72 -10.96 12.86
N THR A 152 -17.76 -11.46 13.64
CA THR A 152 -16.79 -12.46 13.16
C THR A 152 -17.51 -13.71 12.69
N LYS A 153 -18.54 -14.17 13.42
CA LYS A 153 -19.32 -15.33 13.00
C LYS A 153 -20.03 -15.11 11.67
N ALA A 154 -20.63 -13.93 11.47
CA ALA A 154 -21.22 -13.56 10.19
C ALA A 154 -20.19 -13.58 9.04
N ARG A 155 -18.97 -13.09 9.28
CA ARG A 155 -17.88 -13.13 8.28
C ARG A 155 -17.46 -14.56 7.94
N GLU A 156 -17.29 -15.42 8.93
CA GLU A 156 -16.98 -16.85 8.69
C GLU A 156 -18.05 -17.51 7.84
N LEU A 157 -19.33 -17.29 8.16
CA LEU A 157 -20.45 -17.83 7.39
C LEU A 157 -20.48 -17.30 5.95
N TRP A 158 -20.09 -16.04 5.74
CA TRP A 158 -19.96 -15.44 4.42
C TRP A 158 -18.85 -16.08 3.58
N GLU A 159 -17.66 -16.26 4.16
CA GLU A 159 -16.53 -16.92 3.48
C GLU A 159 -16.83 -18.39 3.16
N GLU A 160 -17.56 -19.08 4.04
CA GLU A 160 -18.03 -20.44 3.81
C GLU A 160 -19.20 -20.54 2.80
N ALA A 161 -19.65 -19.41 2.24
CA ALA A 161 -20.80 -19.30 1.35
C ALA A 161 -22.06 -19.99 1.91
N LYS A 162 -22.28 -19.85 3.22
CA LYS A 162 -23.42 -20.43 3.93
C LYS A 162 -24.71 -19.61 3.72
N ASP A 163 -25.81 -20.13 4.24
CA ASP A 163 -27.14 -19.53 4.15
C ASP A 163 -27.13 -18.02 4.45
N PRO A 164 -27.52 -17.16 3.47
CA PRO A 164 -27.56 -15.73 3.64
C PRO A 164 -28.43 -15.25 4.81
N GLN A 165 -29.46 -16.01 5.22
CA GLN A 165 -30.30 -15.62 6.35
C GLN A 165 -29.55 -15.73 7.69
N SER A 166 -28.77 -16.79 7.89
CA SER A 166 -27.90 -16.93 9.08
C SER A 166 -26.90 -15.78 9.22
N ILE A 167 -26.33 -15.33 8.09
CA ILE A 167 -25.40 -14.18 8.05
C ILE A 167 -26.12 -12.91 8.51
N VAL A 168 -27.32 -12.63 7.97
CA VAL A 168 -28.15 -11.50 8.37
C VAL A 168 -28.48 -11.54 9.86
N ASP A 169 -28.82 -12.72 10.40
CA ASP A 169 -29.19 -12.87 11.81
C ASP A 169 -28.03 -12.54 12.75
N HIS A 170 -26.82 -13.03 12.45
CA HIS A 170 -25.61 -12.70 13.22
C HIS A 170 -25.24 -11.21 13.11
N LEU A 171 -25.37 -10.60 11.92
CA LEU A 171 -25.13 -9.17 11.74
C LEU A 171 -26.13 -8.31 12.52
N LYS A 172 -27.42 -8.67 12.49
CA LYS A 172 -28.46 -7.99 13.27
C LYS A 172 -28.22 -8.13 14.77
N LYS A 173 -27.75 -9.28 15.25
CA LYS A 173 -27.34 -9.46 16.66
C LYS A 173 -26.14 -8.57 16.99
N ALA A 174 -25.11 -8.52 16.15
CA ALA A 174 -23.95 -7.65 16.35
C ALA A 174 -24.36 -6.17 16.44
N ILE A 175 -25.23 -5.72 15.53
CA ILE A 175 -25.77 -4.36 15.51
C ILE A 175 -26.64 -4.08 16.74
N LYS A 176 -27.48 -5.03 17.17
CA LYS A 176 -28.27 -4.87 18.40
C LYS A 176 -27.39 -4.73 19.65
N LEU A 177 -26.29 -5.46 19.71
CA LEU A 177 -25.32 -5.41 20.81
C LEU A 177 -24.46 -4.14 20.76
N TYR A 178 -24.19 -3.63 19.56
CA TYR A 178 -23.42 -2.40 19.36
C TYR A 178 -23.95 -1.62 18.14
N PRO A 179 -24.93 -0.70 18.33
CA PRO A 179 -25.56 0.02 17.22
C PRO A 179 -24.64 0.97 16.46
N ARG A 180 -23.46 1.30 17.00
CA ARG A 180 -22.46 2.16 16.35
C ARG A 180 -21.37 1.33 15.66
N PHE A 181 -21.76 0.26 14.94
CA PHE A 181 -20.86 -0.67 14.27
C PHE A 181 -20.95 -0.54 12.74
N PRO A 182 -20.25 0.43 12.11
CA PRO A 182 -20.47 0.73 10.70
C PRO A 182 -20.04 -0.44 9.78
N ASP A 183 -19.01 -1.20 10.14
CA ASP A 183 -18.58 -2.39 9.38
C ASP A 183 -19.66 -3.49 9.33
N ALA A 184 -20.42 -3.67 10.41
CA ALA A 184 -21.54 -4.63 10.44
C ALA A 184 -22.68 -4.20 9.51
N TYR A 185 -22.96 -2.89 9.44
CA TYR A 185 -23.94 -2.36 8.49
C TYR A 185 -23.48 -2.47 7.04
N VAL A 186 -22.20 -2.23 6.73
CA VAL A 186 -21.66 -2.40 5.37
C VAL A 186 -21.75 -3.86 4.92
N LEU A 187 -21.39 -4.81 5.79
CA LEU A 187 -21.51 -6.23 5.45
C LEU A 187 -22.98 -6.65 5.31
N LEU A 188 -23.86 -6.14 6.17
CA LEU A 188 -25.30 -6.38 6.07
C LEU A 188 -25.88 -5.87 4.74
N ALA A 189 -25.49 -4.67 4.32
CA ALA A 189 -25.87 -4.12 3.03
C ALA A 189 -25.36 -4.98 1.87
N THR A 190 -24.12 -5.47 1.95
CA THR A 190 -23.54 -6.37 0.94
C THR A 190 -24.36 -7.66 0.79
N VAL A 191 -24.81 -8.24 1.91
CA VAL A 191 -25.70 -9.41 1.91
C VAL A 191 -27.05 -9.06 1.27
N TYR A 192 -27.62 -7.90 1.60
CA TYR A 192 -28.88 -7.45 1.01
C TYR A 192 -28.79 -7.19 -0.49
N ILE A 193 -27.67 -6.67 -1.00
CA ILE A 193 -27.43 -6.54 -2.44
C ILE A 193 -27.46 -7.92 -3.12
N GLN A 194 -26.77 -8.92 -2.56
CA GLN A 194 -26.80 -10.29 -3.10
C GLN A 194 -28.20 -10.91 -3.06
N GLN A 195 -28.99 -10.60 -2.04
CA GLN A 195 -30.38 -11.02 -1.94
C GLN A 195 -31.35 -10.21 -2.82
N SER A 196 -30.86 -9.25 -3.62
CA SER A 196 -31.69 -8.35 -4.43
C SER A 196 -32.71 -7.54 -3.59
N LYS A 197 -32.29 -7.09 -2.40
CA LYS A 197 -33.07 -6.24 -1.48
C LYS A 197 -32.47 -4.82 -1.41
N PRO A 198 -32.64 -3.99 -2.45
CA PRO A 198 -31.97 -2.70 -2.55
C PRO A 198 -32.38 -1.69 -1.46
N ALA A 199 -33.65 -1.69 -1.05
CA ALA A 199 -34.14 -0.79 0.00
C ALA A 199 -33.49 -1.08 1.36
N ASP A 200 -33.38 -2.37 1.73
CA ASP A 200 -32.72 -2.79 2.97
C ASP A 200 -31.21 -2.49 2.92
N ALA A 201 -30.57 -2.73 1.77
CA ALA A 201 -29.16 -2.40 1.56
C ALA A 201 -28.90 -0.90 1.72
N LYS A 202 -29.73 -0.06 1.08
CA LYS A 202 -29.63 1.39 1.19
C LYS A 202 -29.78 1.87 2.63
N SER A 203 -30.79 1.37 3.35
CA SER A 203 -31.02 1.73 4.76
C SER A 203 -29.80 1.39 5.63
N ALA A 204 -29.21 0.20 5.46
CA ALA A 204 -28.01 -0.19 6.17
C ALA A 204 -26.79 0.69 5.81
N LEU A 205 -26.62 1.06 4.54
CA LEU A 205 -25.53 1.95 4.11
C LEU A 205 -25.69 3.37 4.64
N ASP A 206 -26.92 3.89 4.65
CA ASP A 206 -27.22 5.21 5.20
C ASP A 206 -26.83 5.24 6.70
N GLN A 207 -27.12 4.18 7.45
CA GLN A 207 -26.66 4.02 8.85
C GLN A 207 -25.13 3.93 8.97
N ALA A 208 -24.45 3.17 8.10
CA ALA A 208 -23.00 3.07 8.11
C ALA A 208 -22.32 4.44 7.88
N ILE A 209 -22.83 5.21 6.92
CA ILE A 209 -22.35 6.55 6.57
C ILE A 209 -22.65 7.56 7.67
N GLU A 210 -23.81 7.47 8.31
CA GLU A 210 -24.17 8.31 9.47
C GLU A 210 -23.20 8.09 10.64
N ILE A 211 -22.86 6.83 10.93
CA ILE A 211 -21.96 6.46 12.03
C ILE A 211 -20.51 6.84 11.74
N ASP A 212 -20.01 6.56 10.53
CA ASP A 212 -18.67 6.91 10.08
C ASP A 212 -18.70 7.49 8.65
N PRO A 213 -18.82 8.82 8.52
CA PRO A 213 -18.79 9.49 7.22
C PRO A 213 -17.44 9.39 6.50
N ARG A 214 -16.38 8.88 7.14
CA ARG A 214 -15.06 8.71 6.54
C ARG A 214 -14.75 7.24 6.24
N LEU A 215 -15.73 6.36 6.32
CA LEU A 215 -15.62 4.96 5.92
C LEU A 215 -15.70 4.82 4.38
N PRO A 216 -14.60 4.55 3.67
CA PRO A 216 -14.62 4.39 2.21
C PRO A 216 -15.44 3.18 1.77
N GLU A 217 -15.43 2.08 2.54
CA GLU A 217 -16.13 0.84 2.21
C GLU A 217 -17.64 1.04 2.08
N ALA A 218 -18.25 1.88 2.92
CA ALA A 218 -19.68 2.19 2.79
C ALA A 218 -20.00 2.89 1.47
N ARG A 219 -19.12 3.77 0.99
CA ARG A 219 -19.29 4.44 -0.31
C ARG A 219 -19.06 3.50 -1.49
N PHE A 220 -18.10 2.59 -1.38
CA PHE A 220 -17.88 1.56 -2.40
C PHE A 220 -19.08 0.62 -2.52
N THR A 221 -19.64 0.17 -1.39
CA THR A 221 -20.84 -0.68 -1.38
C THR A 221 -22.08 0.08 -1.86
N LEU A 222 -22.22 1.37 -1.55
CA LEU A 222 -23.28 2.21 -2.11
C LEU A 222 -23.16 2.36 -3.63
N GLY A 223 -21.94 2.57 -4.13
CA GLY A 223 -21.67 2.57 -5.57
C GLY A 223 -22.00 1.24 -6.26
N ASN A 224 -21.69 0.12 -5.61
CA ASN A 224 -22.05 -1.21 -6.09
C ASN A 224 -23.59 -1.40 -6.14
N LEU A 225 -24.31 -0.98 -5.10
CA LEU A 225 -25.78 -0.99 -5.08
C LEU A 225 -26.34 -0.14 -6.23
N GLN A 226 -25.86 1.09 -6.39
CA GLN A 226 -26.29 2.00 -7.45
C GLN A 226 -25.98 1.45 -8.84
N ASN A 227 -24.83 0.79 -9.02
CA ASN A 227 -24.50 0.06 -10.25
C ASN A 227 -25.52 -1.07 -10.53
N SER A 228 -25.95 -1.81 -9.51
CA SER A 228 -26.95 -2.88 -9.67
C SER A 228 -28.34 -2.33 -10.04
N GLU A 229 -28.67 -1.12 -9.57
CA GLU A 229 -29.90 -0.39 -9.89
C GLU A 229 -29.80 0.39 -11.21
N LYS A 230 -28.65 0.35 -11.88
CA LYS A 230 -28.33 1.13 -13.10
C LYS A 230 -28.35 2.65 -12.90
N ASN A 231 -28.27 3.11 -11.65
CA ASN A 231 -28.16 4.52 -11.27
C ASN A 231 -26.70 4.99 -11.38
N TYR A 232 -26.15 4.95 -12.59
CA TYR A 232 -24.70 5.09 -12.81
C TYR A 232 -24.15 6.46 -12.42
N ALA A 233 -24.94 7.54 -12.57
CA ALA A 233 -24.51 8.89 -12.17
C ALA A 233 -24.26 8.99 -10.66
N ASP A 234 -25.15 8.41 -9.86
CA ASP A 234 -24.97 8.37 -8.41
C ASP A 234 -23.85 7.40 -8.02
N ALA A 235 -23.70 6.28 -8.74
CA ALA A 235 -22.59 5.34 -8.54
C ALA A 235 -21.23 6.04 -8.74
N GLU A 236 -21.05 6.79 -9.83
CA GLU A 236 -19.84 7.57 -10.10
C GLU A 236 -19.54 8.53 -8.94
N LYS A 237 -20.55 9.26 -8.45
CA LYS A 237 -20.40 10.17 -7.31
C LYS A 237 -19.97 9.44 -6.04
N SER A 238 -20.68 8.38 -5.64
CA SER A 238 -20.36 7.62 -4.43
C SER A 238 -18.96 7.00 -4.50
N LEU A 239 -18.61 6.40 -5.64
CA LEU A 239 -17.32 5.73 -5.83
C LEU A 239 -16.16 6.72 -5.85
N THR A 240 -16.32 7.87 -6.52
CA THR A 240 -15.30 8.91 -6.52
C THR A 240 -15.11 9.53 -5.13
N GLU A 241 -16.18 9.71 -4.35
CA GLU A 241 -16.08 10.12 -2.95
C GLU A 241 -15.38 9.07 -2.08
N GLY A 242 -15.65 7.78 -2.30
CA GLY A 242 -14.94 6.68 -1.63
C GLY A 242 -13.45 6.67 -1.94
N LEU A 243 -13.09 6.85 -3.22
CA LEU A 243 -11.69 6.88 -3.67
C LEU A 243 -10.94 8.14 -3.20
N LYS A 244 -11.63 9.23 -2.86
CA LYS A 244 -11.01 10.38 -2.17
C LYS A 244 -10.59 10.03 -0.74
N LEU A 245 -11.26 9.07 -0.09
CA LEU A 245 -10.95 8.61 1.27
C LEU A 245 -9.93 7.48 1.28
N ASP A 246 -9.99 6.60 0.27
CA ASP A 246 -9.05 5.52 0.03
C ASP A 246 -8.79 5.34 -1.47
N GLY A 247 -7.75 6.00 -1.96
CA GLY A 247 -7.37 5.99 -3.38
C GLY A 247 -6.66 4.73 -3.85
N GLU A 248 -6.36 3.78 -2.95
CA GLU A 248 -5.69 2.53 -3.28
C GLU A 248 -6.62 1.32 -3.11
N SER A 249 -7.93 1.53 -3.12
CA SER A 249 -8.93 0.45 -3.03
C SER A 249 -9.09 -0.29 -4.37
N PRO A 250 -8.73 -1.59 -4.46
CA PRO A 250 -8.98 -2.37 -5.67
C PRO A 250 -10.47 -2.43 -6.01
N GLN A 251 -11.32 -2.60 -4.98
CA GLN A 251 -12.77 -2.69 -5.13
C GLN A 251 -13.38 -1.36 -5.60
N GLY A 252 -12.94 -0.23 -5.03
CA GLY A 252 -13.40 1.09 -5.46
C GLY A 252 -13.06 1.37 -6.92
N HIS A 253 -11.83 1.04 -7.34
CA HIS A 253 -11.41 1.15 -8.73
C HIS A 253 -12.17 0.22 -9.68
N TYR A 254 -12.38 -1.04 -9.29
CA TYR A 254 -13.16 -1.99 -10.08
C TYR A 254 -14.61 -1.57 -10.27
N GLU A 255 -15.29 -1.14 -9.19
CA GLU A 255 -16.67 -0.68 -9.26
C GLU A 255 -16.82 0.58 -10.12
N LEU A 256 -15.85 1.51 -10.06
CA LEU A 256 -15.89 2.72 -10.88
C LEU A 256 -15.60 2.41 -12.36
N ALA A 257 -14.69 1.46 -12.64
CA ALA A 257 -14.49 0.96 -14.00
C ALA A 257 -15.76 0.30 -14.55
N LYS A 258 -16.48 -0.46 -13.72
CA LYS A 258 -17.77 -1.07 -14.08
C LYS A 258 -18.83 0.00 -14.39
N THR A 259 -18.89 1.07 -13.59
CA THR A 259 -19.78 2.22 -13.83
C THR A 259 -19.49 2.88 -15.18
N TYR A 260 -18.23 3.24 -15.43
CA TYR A 260 -17.84 3.88 -16.70
C TYR A 260 -18.05 2.98 -17.90
N TRP A 261 -17.76 1.67 -17.77
CA TRP A 261 -18.05 0.70 -18.81
C TRP A 261 -19.54 0.67 -19.16
N ALA A 262 -20.42 0.63 -18.15
CA ALA A 262 -21.86 0.63 -18.35
C ALA A 262 -22.39 1.93 -18.99
N MET A 263 -21.75 3.07 -18.72
CA MET A 263 -22.02 4.35 -19.40
C MET A 263 -21.46 4.40 -20.84
N GLY A 264 -20.72 3.39 -21.30
CA GLY A 264 -20.04 3.39 -22.60
C GLY A 264 -18.75 4.24 -22.63
N ARG A 265 -18.34 4.80 -21.50
CA ARG A 265 -17.14 5.63 -21.30
C ARG A 265 -15.91 4.74 -21.05
N TRP A 266 -15.59 3.87 -22.01
CA TRP A 266 -14.54 2.87 -21.84
C TRP A 266 -13.13 3.47 -21.67
N GLN A 267 -12.89 4.68 -22.21
CA GLN A 267 -11.65 5.42 -22.00
C GLN A 267 -11.46 5.83 -20.54
N ASP A 268 -12.54 6.14 -19.83
CA ASP A 268 -12.51 6.46 -18.40
C ASP A 268 -12.43 5.17 -17.56
N ALA A 269 -13.01 4.06 -18.04
CA ALA A 269 -12.98 2.77 -17.36
C ALA A 269 -11.57 2.15 -17.31
N GLU A 270 -10.80 2.28 -18.39
CA GLU A 270 -9.48 1.65 -18.56
C GLU A 270 -8.49 1.94 -17.42
N PRO A 271 -8.19 3.21 -17.06
CA PRO A 271 -7.23 3.50 -15.99
C PRO A 271 -7.67 2.94 -14.64
N HIS A 272 -8.98 2.95 -14.33
CA HIS A 272 -9.50 2.36 -13.10
C HIS A 272 -9.41 0.83 -13.10
N ALA A 273 -9.74 0.17 -14.21
CA ALA A 273 -9.60 -1.28 -14.33
C ALA A 273 -8.13 -1.72 -14.22
N MET A 274 -7.20 -1.00 -14.85
CA MET A 274 -5.76 -1.27 -14.74
C MET A 274 -5.26 -1.09 -13.31
N LYS A 275 -5.68 -0.03 -12.62
CA LYS A 275 -5.31 0.21 -11.21
C LYS A 275 -5.86 -0.88 -10.30
N ALA A 276 -7.10 -1.32 -10.50
CA ALA A 276 -7.67 -2.45 -9.75
C ALA A 276 -6.87 -3.75 -9.95
N ALA A 277 -6.51 -4.08 -11.20
CA ALA A 277 -5.69 -5.26 -11.50
C ALA A 277 -4.27 -5.17 -10.91
N ALA A 278 -3.68 -3.97 -10.89
CA ALA A 278 -2.36 -3.76 -10.29
C ALA A 278 -2.38 -3.90 -8.77
N LEU A 279 -3.43 -3.39 -8.11
CA LEU A 279 -3.59 -3.46 -6.67
C LEU A 279 -3.97 -4.87 -6.19
N GLN A 280 -4.79 -5.58 -6.97
CA GLN A 280 -5.20 -6.95 -6.68
C GLN A 280 -5.16 -7.82 -7.95
N PRO A 281 -4.00 -8.40 -8.29
CA PRO A 281 -3.83 -9.25 -9.47
C PRO A 281 -4.70 -10.50 -9.51
N GLY A 282 -5.26 -10.90 -8.36
CA GLY A 282 -6.19 -12.02 -8.23
C GLY A 282 -7.67 -11.66 -8.43
N MET A 283 -8.02 -10.39 -8.68
CA MET A 283 -9.40 -9.95 -8.88
C MET A 283 -9.88 -10.33 -10.28
N ALA A 284 -10.34 -11.57 -10.45
CA ALA A 284 -10.74 -12.12 -11.74
C ALA A 284 -11.66 -11.17 -12.54
N PRO A 285 -12.77 -10.63 -11.99
CA PRO A 285 -13.73 -9.84 -12.74
C PRO A 285 -13.15 -8.62 -13.48
N VAL A 286 -12.03 -8.05 -12.99
CA VAL A 286 -11.37 -6.91 -13.63
C VAL A 286 -10.87 -7.28 -15.04
N HIS A 287 -10.38 -8.50 -15.22
CA HIS A 287 -9.84 -8.96 -16.50
C HIS A 287 -10.93 -9.09 -17.58
N VAL A 288 -12.20 -9.29 -17.21
CA VAL A 288 -13.31 -9.24 -18.18
C VAL A 288 -13.51 -7.81 -18.68
N ILE A 289 -13.43 -6.81 -17.80
CA ILE A 289 -13.53 -5.40 -18.19
C ILE A 289 -12.36 -5.02 -19.10
N LEU A 290 -11.11 -5.38 -18.72
CA LEU A 290 -9.93 -5.11 -19.54
C LEU A 290 -9.99 -5.80 -20.91
N GLY A 291 -10.44 -7.05 -20.97
CA GLY A 291 -10.64 -7.76 -22.23
C GLY A 291 -11.66 -7.08 -23.14
N ASN A 292 -12.79 -6.65 -22.58
CA ASN A 292 -13.81 -5.90 -23.31
C ASN A 292 -13.31 -4.53 -23.80
N ILE A 293 -12.51 -3.83 -22.99
CA ILE A 293 -11.87 -2.56 -23.38
C ILE A 293 -10.88 -2.79 -24.52
N ALA A 294 -10.07 -3.85 -24.46
CA ALA A 294 -9.13 -4.20 -25.52
C ALA A 294 -9.85 -4.48 -26.85
N LEU A 295 -11.02 -5.13 -26.83
CA LEU A 295 -11.87 -5.28 -28.02
C LEU A 295 -12.36 -3.95 -28.58
N ARG A 296 -12.74 -2.98 -27.73
CA ARG A 296 -13.10 -1.62 -28.17
C ARG A 296 -11.92 -0.92 -28.83
N LYS A 297 -10.71 -1.17 -28.36
CA LYS A 297 -9.45 -0.69 -28.94
C LYS A 297 -9.03 -1.44 -30.21
N ARG A 298 -9.78 -2.47 -30.64
CA ARG A 298 -9.43 -3.38 -31.74
C ARG A 298 -8.09 -4.08 -31.52
N ASP A 299 -7.78 -4.40 -30.27
CA ASP A 299 -6.61 -5.17 -29.87
C ASP A 299 -7.04 -6.59 -29.43
N PRO A 300 -7.24 -7.52 -30.39
CA PRO A 300 -7.67 -8.88 -30.09
C PRO A 300 -6.63 -9.68 -29.31
N GLN A 301 -5.34 -9.36 -29.40
CA GLN A 301 -4.29 -10.09 -28.69
C GLN A 301 -4.35 -9.81 -27.19
N THR A 302 -4.47 -8.53 -26.82
CA THR A 302 -4.65 -8.14 -25.42
C THR A 302 -5.99 -8.67 -24.90
N ALA A 303 -7.07 -8.57 -25.67
CA ALA A 303 -8.37 -9.11 -25.28
C ALA A 303 -8.31 -10.61 -24.96
N LEU A 304 -7.66 -11.40 -25.81
CA LEU A 304 -7.46 -12.84 -25.60
C LEU A 304 -6.72 -13.11 -24.28
N LYS A 305 -5.61 -12.41 -24.03
CA LYS A 305 -4.81 -12.55 -22.81
C LYS A 305 -5.63 -12.27 -21.55
N GLU A 306 -6.41 -11.19 -21.56
CA GLU A 306 -7.22 -10.79 -20.41
C GLU A 306 -8.37 -11.78 -20.14
N PHE A 307 -9.10 -12.24 -21.17
CA PHE A 307 -10.13 -13.27 -20.96
C PHE A 307 -9.55 -14.61 -20.48
N GLN A 308 -8.38 -15.01 -20.99
CA GLN A 308 -7.67 -16.19 -20.49
C GLN A 308 -7.22 -16.02 -19.04
N GLN A 309 -6.81 -14.81 -18.64
CA GLN A 309 -6.47 -14.51 -17.26
C GLN A 309 -7.69 -14.63 -16.33
N TYR A 310 -8.85 -14.11 -16.76
CA TYR A 310 -10.12 -14.32 -16.04
C TYR A 310 -10.41 -15.81 -15.83
N LEU A 311 -10.37 -16.60 -16.91
CA LEU A 311 -10.65 -18.04 -16.86
C LEU A 311 -9.64 -18.82 -16.01
N ARG A 312 -8.39 -18.35 -15.92
CA ARG A 312 -7.39 -18.95 -15.03
C ARG A 312 -7.69 -18.69 -13.55
N LEU A 313 -8.12 -17.47 -13.24
CA LEU A 313 -8.40 -17.06 -11.86
C LEU A 313 -9.75 -17.59 -11.37
N ASP A 314 -10.76 -17.64 -12.24
CA ASP A 314 -12.13 -18.02 -11.91
C ASP A 314 -12.76 -18.91 -13.01
N PRO A 315 -12.29 -20.16 -13.17
CA PRO A 315 -12.70 -21.05 -14.26
C PRO A 315 -14.17 -21.47 -14.21
N LYS A 316 -14.82 -21.33 -13.05
CA LYS A 316 -16.25 -21.65 -12.84
C LYS A 316 -17.08 -20.41 -12.49
N GLY A 317 -16.51 -19.24 -12.74
CA GLY A 317 -17.13 -17.97 -12.42
C GLY A 317 -18.39 -17.66 -13.22
N PRO A 318 -19.18 -16.67 -12.78
CA PRO A 318 -20.41 -16.27 -13.45
C PRO A 318 -20.18 -15.79 -14.90
N MET A 319 -18.98 -15.31 -15.23
CA MET A 319 -18.63 -14.85 -16.58
C MET A 319 -17.82 -15.88 -17.37
N ALA A 320 -17.57 -17.09 -16.84
CA ALA A 320 -16.69 -18.09 -17.48
C ALA A 320 -17.18 -18.51 -18.87
N GLY A 321 -18.47 -18.84 -19.02
CA GLY A 321 -19.02 -19.18 -20.33
C GLY A 321 -18.92 -18.05 -21.36
N GLY A 322 -19.13 -16.81 -20.91
CA GLY A 322 -18.99 -15.61 -21.75
C GLY A 322 -17.53 -15.37 -22.17
N ALA A 323 -16.60 -15.43 -21.20
CA ALA A 323 -15.17 -15.27 -21.46
C ALA A 323 -14.64 -16.36 -22.38
N GLN A 324 -15.03 -17.63 -22.20
CA GLN A 324 -14.66 -18.73 -23.09
C GLN A 324 -15.16 -18.49 -24.52
N SER A 325 -16.42 -18.07 -24.66
CA SER A 325 -16.99 -17.74 -25.96
C SER A 325 -16.22 -16.61 -26.68
N MET A 326 -15.70 -15.64 -25.92
CA MET A 326 -14.86 -14.57 -26.48
C MET A 326 -13.49 -15.07 -26.89
N VAL A 327 -12.85 -15.92 -26.07
CA VAL A 327 -11.57 -16.57 -26.40
C VAL A 327 -11.68 -17.34 -27.71
N ASP A 328 -12.71 -18.18 -27.87
CA ASP A 328 -12.89 -19.01 -29.06
C ASP A 328 -13.08 -18.15 -30.32
N LYS A 329 -13.93 -17.12 -30.24
CA LYS A 329 -14.17 -16.18 -31.36
C LYS A 329 -12.91 -15.42 -31.76
N ILE A 330 -12.17 -14.91 -30.78
CA ILE A 330 -10.93 -14.16 -31.03
C ILE A 330 -9.90 -15.09 -31.69
N GLN A 331 -9.74 -16.31 -31.18
CA GLN A 331 -8.78 -17.27 -31.74
C GLN A 331 -9.14 -17.67 -33.16
N GLN A 332 -10.43 -17.92 -33.45
CA GLN A 332 -10.89 -18.22 -34.80
C GLN A 332 -10.60 -17.06 -35.77
N ALA A 333 -10.85 -15.82 -35.34
CA ALA A 333 -10.59 -14.63 -36.15
C ALA A 333 -9.09 -14.44 -36.42
N LEU A 334 -8.23 -14.68 -35.43
CA LEU A 334 -6.77 -14.59 -35.57
C LEU A 334 -6.18 -15.69 -36.47
N ASN A 335 -6.83 -16.86 -36.54
CA ASN A 335 -6.38 -18.02 -37.32
C ASN A 335 -6.96 -18.07 -38.74
N SER A 336 -7.89 -17.17 -39.10
CA SER A 336 -8.49 -17.14 -40.43
C SER A 336 -7.57 -16.40 -41.41
N PRO A 337 -7.25 -16.97 -42.59
CA PRO A 337 -6.44 -16.27 -43.60
C PRO A 337 -7.17 -15.01 -44.09
N GLN A 338 -6.45 -13.89 -44.14
CA GLN A 338 -6.95 -12.58 -44.59
C GLN A 338 -7.24 -12.54 -46.09
#